data_AF-A0A944L504-F1
#
_entry.id   AF-A0A944L504-F1
#
_cell.length_a   1.000
_cell.length_b   1.000
_cell.length_c   1.000
_cell.angle_alpha   90.00
_cell.angle_beta   90.00
_cell.angle_gamma   90.00
#
_symmetry.space_group_name_H-M   'P 1'
#
loop_
_entity.id
_entity.type
_entity.pdbx_description
1 polymer ?
#
loop_
_entity_poly.entity_id
_entity_poly.type
_entity_poly.pdbx_seq_one_letter_code
_entity_poly.pdbx_strand_id
1 'polypeptide(L)'
;MPCPHHTLSTTSTPPHLSRHAKAEFAAAGLTDLPATLADSDLYTHTYIYEGNSQVLDHRLISRALVTAGYAFDVAHTNSEFTTRPTDHVPQIARLTIP
;
A
#
# COMPACT_ATOMS: atom_id res chain seq x y z
N MET A 1 -0.84 41.60 -18.44
CA MET A 1 -0.15 40.50 -19.15
C MET A 1 -0.65 39.19 -18.58
N PRO A 2 -1.38 38.36 -19.32
CA PRO A 2 -1.77 37.03 -18.84
C PRO A 2 -0.61 36.05 -19.03
N CYS A 3 -0.28 35.30 -17.97
CA CYS A 3 0.66 34.19 -18.01
C CYS A 3 0.13 33.07 -18.92
N PRO A 4 0.94 32.49 -19.81
CA PRO A 4 0.49 31.44 -20.71
C PRO A 4 0.24 30.14 -19.95
N HIS A 5 -0.96 29.58 -20.15
CA HIS A 5 -1.28 28.18 -19.92
C HIS A 5 -0.52 27.28 -20.91
N HIS A 6 -0.32 26.01 -20.51
CA HIS A 6 0.21 24.82 -21.22
C HIS A 6 1.50 24.31 -20.55
N THR A 7 1.64 23.05 -20.13
CA THR A 7 0.86 21.82 -20.36
C THR A 7 1.27 20.85 -19.25
N LEU A 8 0.34 20.17 -18.59
CA LEU A 8 0.71 19.06 -17.70
C LEU A 8 1.30 17.94 -18.56
N SER A 9 2.61 17.75 -18.43
CA SER A 9 3.34 16.65 -19.04
C SER A 9 2.86 15.34 -18.42
N THR A 10 1.93 14.66 -19.09
CA THR A 10 1.71 13.23 -18.85
C THR A 10 2.96 12.52 -19.35
N THR A 11 3.82 12.07 -18.44
CA THR A 11 4.49 10.75 -18.44
C THR A 11 5.66 10.78 -17.44
N SER A 12 5.41 10.25 -16.25
CA SER A 12 6.23 9.17 -15.71
C SER A 12 5.41 8.49 -14.62
N THR A 13 4.48 7.64 -15.04
CA THR A 13 3.92 6.64 -14.13
C THR A 13 5.10 5.82 -13.62
N PRO A 14 5.43 5.82 -12.31
CA PRO A 14 6.51 5.01 -11.81
C PRO A 14 6.21 3.54 -12.17
N PRO A 15 7.24 2.75 -12.54
CA PRO A 15 7.06 1.40 -13.01
C PRO A 15 6.26 0.57 -12.00
N HIS A 16 5.41 -0.30 -12.52
CA HIS A 16 4.54 -1.26 -11.84
C HIS A 16 5.30 -2.28 -10.98
N LEU A 17 6.11 -1.83 -10.02
CA LEU A 17 6.83 -2.69 -9.07
C LEU A 17 5.86 -3.57 -8.27
N SER A 18 4.60 -3.14 -8.10
CA SER A 18 3.57 -3.91 -7.41
C SER A 18 3.09 -5.17 -8.15
N ARG A 19 3.13 -5.20 -9.49
CA ARG A 19 2.63 -6.36 -10.26
C ARG A 19 3.60 -7.54 -10.26
N HIS A 20 4.91 -7.25 -10.26
CA HIS A 20 5.94 -8.29 -10.27
C HIS A 20 6.18 -8.89 -8.87
N ALA A 21 6.23 -8.05 -7.83
CA ALA A 21 6.44 -8.51 -6.46
C ALA A 21 5.34 -9.46 -5.97
N LYS A 22 4.07 -9.19 -6.31
CA LYS A 22 2.93 -10.04 -5.94
C LYS A 22 3.04 -11.48 -6.46
N ALA A 23 3.56 -11.66 -7.68
CA ALA A 23 3.71 -12.98 -8.28
C ALA A 23 4.85 -13.78 -7.62
N GLU A 24 5.94 -13.11 -7.25
CA GLU A 24 7.09 -13.73 -6.57
C GLU A 24 6.73 -14.19 -5.16
N PHE A 25 5.99 -13.37 -4.39
CA PHE A 25 5.55 -13.76 -3.05
C PHE A 25 4.63 -14.99 -3.07
N ALA A 26 3.70 -15.03 -4.02
CA ALA A 26 2.84 -16.18 -4.21
C ALA A 26 3.63 -17.45 -4.58
N ALA A 27 4.63 -17.34 -5.45
CA ALA A 27 5.52 -18.45 -5.81
C ALA A 27 6.33 -18.96 -4.59
N ALA A 28 6.72 -18.06 -3.69
CA ALA A 28 7.36 -18.40 -2.41
C ALA A 28 6.39 -18.98 -1.36
N GLY A 29 5.10 -19.09 -1.66
CA GLY A 29 4.09 -19.59 -0.73
C GLY A 29 3.72 -18.61 0.40
N LEU A 30 4.02 -17.32 0.21
CA LEU A 30 3.70 -16.24 1.15
C LEU A 30 2.45 -15.50 0.70
N THR A 31 1.66 -15.05 1.67
CA THR A 31 0.50 -14.18 1.44
C THR A 31 0.88 -12.75 1.71
N ASP A 32 0.71 -11.88 0.71
CA ASP A 32 0.92 -10.44 0.81
C ASP A 32 -0.34 -9.78 1.38
N LEU A 33 -0.31 -9.38 2.65
CA LEU A 33 -1.49 -8.88 3.36
C LEU A 33 -2.08 -7.59 2.76
N PRO A 34 -1.30 -6.58 2.36
CA PRO A 34 -1.82 -5.43 1.60
C PRO A 34 -2.63 -5.80 0.38
N ALA A 35 -2.24 -6.86 -0.34
CA ALA A 35 -2.94 -7.33 -1.52
C ALA A 35 -4.25 -8.10 -1.23
N THR A 36 -4.61 -8.27 0.06
CA THR A 36 -5.87 -8.89 0.49
C THR A 36 -6.99 -7.90 0.80
N LEU A 37 -6.68 -6.60 0.85
CA LEU A 37 -7.67 -5.55 1.10
C LEU A 37 -8.58 -5.34 -0.10
N ALA A 38 -9.79 -4.83 0.15
CA ALA A 38 -10.76 -4.55 -0.90
C ALA A 38 -10.38 -3.30 -1.72
N ASP A 39 -10.86 -3.20 -2.96
CA ASP A 39 -10.58 -2.03 -3.80
C ASP A 39 -11.13 -0.70 -3.23
N SER A 40 -12.14 -0.73 -2.36
CA SER A 40 -12.62 0.48 -1.67
C SER A 40 -11.66 0.96 -0.57
N ASP A 41 -10.82 0.06 -0.07
CA ASP A 41 -9.73 0.41 0.81
C ASP A 41 -8.54 0.95 0.02
N LEU A 42 -8.60 1.15 -1.31
CA LEU A 42 -7.53 1.77 -2.12
C LEU A 42 -7.25 3.24 -1.75
N TYR A 43 -7.59 3.72 -0.56
CA TYR A 43 -6.91 4.84 0.09
C TYR A 43 -5.76 4.36 1.02
N THR A 44 -5.63 3.05 1.24
CA THR A 44 -4.53 2.33 1.93
C THR A 44 -3.29 2.26 1.05
N HIS A 45 -2.79 3.43 0.75
CA HIS A 45 -1.50 3.57 0.14
C HIS A 45 -0.52 3.84 1.25
N THR A 46 0.34 2.86 1.48
CA THR A 46 1.35 2.91 2.53
C THR A 46 2.29 4.09 2.35
N TYR A 47 2.30 4.70 1.16
CA TYR A 47 3.07 5.88 0.81
C TYR A 47 2.30 6.78 -0.16
N ILE A 48 2.40 8.10 0.01
CA ILE A 48 1.83 9.09 -0.92
C ILE A 48 2.94 10.00 -1.43
N TYR A 49 3.13 10.01 -2.75
CA TYR A 49 4.09 10.82 -3.48
C TYR A 49 3.40 11.62 -4.58
N GLU A 50 3.52 12.95 -4.54
CA GLU A 50 2.93 13.85 -5.55
C GLU A 50 1.43 13.62 -5.81
N GLY A 51 0.67 13.28 -4.76
CA GLY A 51 -0.77 12.97 -4.85
C GLY A 51 -1.08 11.60 -5.44
N ASN A 52 -0.06 10.84 -5.85
CA ASN A 52 -0.17 9.43 -6.19
C ASN A 52 0.18 8.58 -4.99
N SER A 53 -0.35 7.38 -5.04
CA SER A 53 -0.52 6.62 -3.85
C SER A 53 -0.03 5.21 -4.18
N GLN A 54 0.86 4.68 -3.35
CA GLN A 54 1.66 3.49 -3.65
C GLN A 54 1.66 2.50 -2.49
N VAL A 55 1.80 1.22 -2.83
CA VAL A 55 2.07 0.14 -1.87
C VAL A 55 3.55 -0.18 -1.96
N LEU A 56 4.33 0.32 -1.00
CA LEU A 56 5.77 0.06 -0.90
C LEU A 56 6.08 -0.88 0.27
N ASP A 57 5.27 -0.80 1.32
CA ASP A 57 5.43 -1.59 2.53
C ASP A 57 4.64 -2.89 2.37
N HIS A 58 5.33 -4.02 2.32
CA HIS A 58 4.71 -5.34 2.23
C HIS A 58 4.82 -6.08 3.55
N ARG A 59 3.71 -6.68 3.98
CA ARG A 59 3.68 -7.62 5.10
C ARG A 59 3.30 -9.00 4.61
N LEU A 60 4.28 -9.89 4.63
CA LEU A 60 4.14 -11.24 4.12
C LEU A 60 3.97 -12.23 5.27
N ILE A 61 2.98 -13.11 5.17
CA ILE A 61 2.77 -14.20 6.16
C ILE A 61 2.76 -15.57 5.49
N SER A 62 3.21 -16.58 6.24
CA SER A 62 3.21 -17.97 5.77
C SER A 62 1.80 -18.57 5.76
N ARG A 63 1.62 -19.65 5.00
CA ARG A 63 0.37 -20.44 4.99
C ARG A 63 -0.07 -20.87 6.39
N ALA A 64 0.87 -21.22 7.27
CA ALA A 64 0.54 -21.67 8.62
C ALA A 64 -0.16 -20.56 9.44
N LEU A 65 0.30 -19.32 9.32
CA LEU A 65 -0.33 -18.17 9.99
C LEU A 65 -1.68 -17.80 9.36
N VAL A 66 -1.83 -17.98 8.03
CA VAL A 66 -3.14 -17.85 7.38
C VAL A 66 -4.13 -18.84 7.97
N THR A 67 -3.74 -20.12 8.09
CA THR A 67 -4.58 -21.18 8.65
C THR A 67 -4.90 -20.96 10.13
N ALA A 68 -3.93 -20.48 10.93
CA ALA A 68 -4.15 -20.15 12.34
C ALA A 68 -5.09 -18.95 12.54
N GLY A 69 -5.21 -18.09 11.52
CA GLY A 69 -6.05 -16.91 11.51
C GLY A 69 -5.26 -15.63 11.77
N TYR A 70 -5.65 -14.58 11.06
CA TYR A 70 -5.09 -13.24 11.20
C TYR A 70 -6.17 -12.18 11.03
N ALA A 71 -5.88 -10.97 11.51
CA ALA A 71 -6.56 -9.75 11.11
C ALA A 71 -5.52 -8.75 10.62
N PHE A 72 -5.85 -8.00 9.58
CA PHE A 72 -4.97 -7.01 8.98
C PHE A 72 -5.74 -5.72 8.72
N ASP A 73 -5.10 -4.60 9.02
CA ASP A 73 -5.64 -3.28 8.77
C ASP A 73 -4.50 -2.26 8.59
N VAL A 74 -4.83 -1.11 8.02
CA VAL A 74 -3.91 0.01 7.80
C VAL A 74 -4.38 1.19 8.65
N ALA A 75 -3.48 1.69 9.49
CA ALA A 75 -3.79 2.79 10.38
C ALA A 75 -3.69 4.12 9.62
N HIS A 76 -4.84 4.71 9.28
CA HIS A 76 -4.97 5.96 8.53
C HIS A 76 -4.60 7.21 9.34
N THR A 77 -3.41 7.23 9.95
CA THR A 77 -2.91 8.31 10.80
C THR A 77 -2.72 9.64 10.07
N ASN A 78 -2.71 9.64 8.74
CA ASN A 78 -2.53 10.81 7.90
C ASN A 78 -3.84 11.44 7.40
N SER A 79 -4.96 10.71 7.42
CA SER A 79 -6.22 11.14 6.75
C SER A 79 -6.95 12.27 7.47
N GLU A 80 -6.65 12.51 8.74
CA GLU A 80 -7.38 13.43 9.63
C GLU A 80 -6.63 14.76 9.86
N PHE A 81 -5.39 14.91 9.37
CA PHE A 81 -4.51 16.02 9.76
C PHE A 81 -3.91 16.76 8.56
N THR A 82 -3.89 18.09 8.63
CA THR A 82 -3.21 18.95 7.66
C THR A 82 -1.69 18.78 7.67
N THR A 83 -1.14 18.36 8.81
CA THR A 83 0.28 18.09 9.01
C THR A 83 0.44 16.59 9.17
N ARG A 84 1.01 15.94 8.15
CA ARG A 84 1.20 14.49 8.15
C ARG A 84 2.41 14.13 9.01
N PRO A 85 2.25 13.31 10.07
CA PRO A 85 3.36 12.94 10.94
C PRO A 85 4.41 12.05 10.26
N THR A 86 4.04 11.36 9.17
CA THR A 86 4.93 10.55 8.34
C THR A 86 4.39 10.47 6.92
N ASP A 87 5.26 10.35 5.93
CA ASP A 87 4.92 10.07 4.53
C ASP A 87 4.48 8.62 4.30
N HIS A 88 4.69 7.74 5.29
CA HIS A 88 4.19 6.37 5.31
C HIS A 88 2.88 6.21 6.10
N VAL A 89 2.15 5.12 5.85
CA VAL A 89 0.95 4.73 6.60
C VAL A 89 1.21 3.40 7.33
N PRO A 90 1.15 3.37 8.67
CA PRO A 90 1.45 2.16 9.43
C PRO A 90 0.50 1.00 9.11
N GLN A 91 1.05 -0.21 9.03
CA GLN A 91 0.29 -1.45 8.88
C GLN A 91 0.18 -2.18 10.20
N ILE A 92 -1.00 -2.70 10.54
CA ILE A 92 -1.25 -3.45 11.77
C ILE A 92 -1.72 -4.86 11.41
N ALA A 93 -1.08 -5.87 11.99
CA ALA A 93 -1.48 -7.26 11.85
C ALA A 93 -1.62 -7.88 13.22
N ARG A 94 -2.74 -8.54 13.46
CA ARG A 94 -2.95 -9.42 14.61
C ARG A 94 -2.84 -10.85 14.12
N LEU A 95 -1.91 -11.60 14.70
CA LEU A 95 -1.66 -12.99 14.36
C LEU A 95 -2.17 -13.87 15.49
N THR A 96 -2.88 -14.94 15.15
CA THR A 96 -3.09 -16.04 16.09
C THR A 96 -1.85 -16.92 16.06
N ILE A 97 -1.15 -17.00 17.18
CA ILE A 97 0.00 -17.90 17.36
C ILE A 97 -0.51 -19.14 18.10
N PRO A 98 -0.18 -20.36 17.66
CA PRO A 98 -0.54 -21.60 18.36
C PRO A 98 0.07 -21.72 19.76
#